data_AF-A0A1X2FFP3-F1
#
_entry.id   AF-A0A1X2FFP3-F1
#
_cell.length_a   1.000
_cell.length_b   1.000
_cell.length_c   1.000
_cell.angle_alpha   90.00
_cell.angle_beta   90.00
_cell.angle_gamma   90.00
#
_symmetry.space_group_name_H-M   'P 1'
#
loop_
_entity.id
_entity.type
_entity.pdbx_description
1 polymer ?
#
loop_
_entity_poly.entity_id
_entity_poly.type
_entity_poly.pdbx_seq_one_letter_code
_entity_poly.pdbx_strand_id
1 'polypeptide(L)'
;MRLRVIAAALLVGGCTTPQPSAPPPAPVDPRALSHFTIVWSDPAGLDLLSAEGTYLRASVESLRLAAANSNRDAAYPGFWETLTGPAKDYAESFFALGPDDALHGVNRFEVIGVVDHEDRLTAGLCIYERQLGVEDTDGRFTFNRMGSHYWELTVEKAGEATPPAGQRGRDTYPQAAMFGSWRTVKWARQPADTPNPCGGRPTPGVEPGAWPALMPGSRPYVTEDVPTAPNYPGWSNNVT
;
A
#
# COMPACT_ATOMS: atom_id res chain seq x y z
N MET A 1 84.73 24.25 38.26
CA MET A 1 84.16 24.88 37.05
C MET A 1 83.52 23.80 36.19
N ARG A 2 82.21 23.94 35.88
CA ARG A 2 81.38 23.12 34.94
C ARG A 2 81.01 21.71 35.44
N LEU A 3 79.82 21.15 35.26
CA LEU A 3 78.48 21.59 34.80
C LEU A 3 77.52 20.46 35.28
N ARG A 4 76.41 20.75 35.96
CA ARG A 4 75.37 19.73 36.24
C ARG A 4 74.37 19.74 35.07
N VAL A 5 74.22 18.63 34.38
CA VAL A 5 73.19 18.44 33.33
C VAL A 5 71.93 17.91 34.01
N ILE A 6 70.85 18.69 33.99
CA ILE A 6 69.50 18.28 34.39
C ILE A 6 68.76 17.90 33.10
N ALA A 7 68.42 16.63 32.95
CA ALA A 7 67.57 16.14 31.87
C ALA A 7 66.10 16.43 32.22
N ALA A 8 65.45 17.30 31.46
CA ALA A 8 64.02 17.55 31.54
C ALA A 8 63.28 16.55 30.63
N ALA A 9 62.45 15.70 31.22
CA ALA A 9 61.55 14.80 30.50
C ALA A 9 60.28 15.57 30.07
N LEU A 10 60.09 15.73 28.76
CA LEU A 10 58.87 16.29 28.17
C LEU A 10 57.82 15.19 28.07
N LEU A 11 56.79 15.26 28.93
CA LEU A 11 55.57 14.46 28.82
C LEU A 11 54.62 15.14 27.82
N VAL A 12 54.50 14.57 26.63
CA VAL A 12 53.49 15.00 25.64
C VAL A 12 52.18 14.30 25.99
N GLY A 13 51.29 15.01 26.71
CA GLY A 13 49.91 14.60 26.91
C GLY A 13 49.11 14.78 25.63
N GLY A 14 48.90 13.70 24.88
CA GLY A 14 47.99 13.68 23.75
C GLY A 14 46.54 13.68 24.24
N CYS A 15 45.83 14.80 24.07
CA CYS A 15 44.37 14.82 24.17
C CYS A 15 43.78 14.07 22.98
N THR A 16 43.35 12.82 23.18
CA THR A 16 42.46 12.12 22.27
C THR A 16 41.06 12.73 22.41
N THR A 17 40.71 13.64 21.51
CA THR A 17 39.33 14.12 21.38
C THR A 17 38.46 12.93 20.97
N PRO A 18 37.40 12.57 21.72
CA PRO A 18 36.48 11.52 21.31
C PRO A 18 35.83 11.94 19.99
N GLN A 19 36.04 11.14 18.94
CA GLN A 19 35.36 11.35 17.67
C GLN A 19 33.86 11.20 17.91
N PRO A 20 33.02 12.19 17.54
CA PRO A 20 31.58 12.07 17.66
C PRO A 20 31.12 10.84 16.91
N SER A 21 30.48 9.90 17.61
CA SER A 21 29.84 8.75 17.00
C SER A 21 28.88 9.25 15.92
N ALA A 22 28.97 8.68 14.72
CA ALA A 22 28.00 8.99 13.67
C ALA A 22 26.58 8.78 14.21
N PRO A 23 25.62 9.66 13.88
CA PRO A 23 24.24 9.45 14.27
C PRO A 23 23.78 8.07 13.78
N PRO A 24 22.98 7.34 14.56
CA PRO A 24 22.39 6.10 14.07
C PRO A 24 21.63 6.36 12.77
N PRO A 25 21.65 5.40 11.82
CA PRO A 25 20.91 5.54 10.57
C PRO A 25 19.44 5.83 10.87
N ALA A 26 18.85 6.74 10.10
CA ALA A 26 17.43 7.05 10.21
C ALA A 26 16.61 5.75 10.02
N PRO A 27 15.49 5.58 10.75
CA PRO A 27 14.59 4.47 10.52
C PRO A 27 14.20 4.41 9.04
N VAL A 28 14.28 3.23 8.43
CA VAL A 28 13.82 3.01 7.06
C VAL A 28 12.30 3.19 7.05
N ASP A 29 11.79 4.03 6.16
CA ASP A 29 10.34 4.13 5.95
C ASP A 29 9.84 2.76 5.44
N PRO A 30 8.94 2.07 6.18
CA PRO A 30 8.47 0.75 5.79
C PRO A 30 7.75 0.74 4.43
N ARG A 31 7.42 1.91 3.88
CA ARG A 31 6.67 2.10 2.61
C ARG A 31 7.58 2.40 1.41
N ALA A 32 8.90 2.26 1.56
CA ALA A 32 9.89 2.69 0.57
C ALA A 32 9.78 2.04 -0.81
N LEU A 33 9.10 0.90 -0.95
CA LEU A 33 8.96 0.15 -2.22
C LEU A 33 7.63 0.44 -2.94
N SER A 34 6.79 1.33 -2.42
CA SER A 34 5.51 1.71 -3.03
C SER A 34 5.57 3.09 -3.65
N HIS A 35 5.82 3.14 -4.95
CA HIS A 35 5.84 4.35 -5.77
C HIS A 35 4.61 4.45 -6.68
N PHE A 36 3.46 4.00 -6.19
CA PHE A 36 2.21 4.05 -6.92
C PHE A 36 1.14 4.85 -6.19
N THR A 37 0.15 5.33 -6.94
CA THR A 37 -1.06 5.93 -6.40
C THR A 37 -2.23 4.97 -6.46
N ILE A 38 -3.25 5.23 -5.64
CA ILE A 38 -4.45 4.42 -5.51
C ILE A 38 -5.66 5.23 -5.94
N VAL A 39 -6.42 4.69 -6.89
CA VAL A 39 -7.60 5.35 -7.45
C VAL A 39 -8.80 4.41 -7.33
N TRP A 40 -9.84 4.90 -6.67
CA TRP A 40 -11.10 4.21 -6.46
C TRP A 40 -12.19 4.74 -7.37
N SER A 41 -13.08 3.84 -7.77
CA SER A 41 -14.40 4.15 -8.32
C SER A 41 -15.45 3.27 -7.67
N ASP A 42 -16.67 3.77 -7.63
CA ASP A 42 -17.81 3.01 -7.11
C ASP A 42 -19.04 3.22 -8.01
N PRO A 43 -19.24 2.34 -9.00
CA PRO A 43 -20.52 2.25 -9.71
C PRO A 43 -21.61 1.54 -8.89
N ALA A 44 -21.29 0.91 -7.75
CA ALA A 44 -22.22 0.11 -6.98
C ALA A 44 -23.04 0.92 -5.95
N GLY A 45 -22.73 2.21 -5.74
CA GLY A 45 -23.50 3.13 -4.91
C GLY A 45 -23.05 3.20 -3.45
N LEU A 46 -21.91 2.62 -3.09
CA LEU A 46 -21.22 2.85 -1.83
C LEU A 46 -20.54 4.23 -1.81
N ASP A 47 -20.98 5.11 -0.89
CA ASP A 47 -20.24 6.34 -0.62
C ASP A 47 -18.83 6.02 -0.08
N LEU A 48 -17.81 6.21 -0.93
CA LEU A 48 -16.40 5.98 -0.59
C LEU A 48 -15.89 6.88 0.55
N LEU A 49 -16.64 7.94 0.90
CA LEU A 49 -16.35 8.83 2.02
C LEU A 49 -17.17 8.49 3.28
N SER A 50 -18.07 7.51 3.25
CA SER A 50 -18.77 7.06 4.46
C SER A 50 -17.83 6.29 5.40
N ALA A 51 -18.35 5.86 6.56
CA ALA A 51 -17.60 4.97 7.45
C ALA A 51 -17.32 3.61 6.77
N GLU A 52 -18.30 3.06 6.07
CA GLU A 52 -18.18 1.84 5.25
C GLU A 52 -17.13 2.00 4.15
N GLY A 53 -17.23 3.08 3.37
CA GLY A 53 -16.26 3.39 2.32
C GLY A 53 -14.84 3.54 2.87
N THR A 54 -14.69 4.23 4.00
CA THR A 54 -13.40 4.43 4.66
C THR A 54 -12.80 3.10 5.13
N TYR A 55 -13.56 2.25 5.81
CA TYR A 55 -13.06 0.96 6.28
C TYR A 55 -12.66 0.04 5.12
N LEU A 56 -13.51 -0.03 4.08
CA LEU A 56 -13.27 -0.83 2.89
C LEU A 56 -11.95 -0.41 2.22
N ARG A 57 -11.81 0.89 1.94
CA ARG A 57 -10.60 1.46 1.35
C ARG A 57 -9.38 1.20 2.22
N ALA A 58 -9.45 1.55 3.51
CA ALA A 58 -8.34 1.38 4.44
C ALA A 58 -7.86 -0.06 4.52
N SER A 59 -8.78 -1.03 4.53
CA SER A 59 -8.44 -2.46 4.58
C SER A 59 -7.72 -2.93 3.33
N VAL A 60 -8.28 -2.62 2.15
CA VAL A 60 -7.72 -3.02 0.85
C VAL A 60 -6.37 -2.36 0.59
N GLU A 61 -6.27 -1.05 0.85
CA GLU A 61 -5.03 -0.30 0.67
C GLU A 61 -3.94 -0.79 1.64
N SER A 62 -4.28 -1.08 2.90
CA SER A 62 -3.33 -1.63 3.89
C SER A 62 -2.72 -2.94 3.45
N LEU A 63 -3.56 -3.91 3.03
CA LEU A 63 -3.05 -5.21 2.58
C LEU A 63 -2.20 -5.04 1.33
N ARG A 64 -2.61 -4.17 0.39
CA ARG A 64 -1.86 -3.94 -0.84
C ARG A 64 -0.51 -3.30 -0.58
N LEU A 65 -0.43 -2.32 0.32
CA LEU A 65 0.82 -1.67 0.70
C LEU A 65 1.73 -2.61 1.47
N ALA A 66 1.19 -3.39 2.42
CA ALA A 66 1.98 -4.42 3.09
C ALA A 66 2.61 -5.37 2.08
N ALA A 67 1.80 -5.95 1.19
CA ALA A 67 2.29 -6.86 0.16
C ALA A 67 3.28 -6.18 -0.81
N ALA A 68 3.00 -4.96 -1.27
CA ALA A 68 3.88 -4.23 -2.18
C ALA A 68 5.27 -3.93 -1.59
N ASN A 69 5.38 -3.86 -0.26
CA ASN A 69 6.65 -3.60 0.41
C ASN A 69 7.28 -4.87 1.01
N SER A 70 6.61 -6.01 0.91
CA SER A 70 6.98 -7.23 1.67
C SER A 70 7.28 -6.91 3.15
N ASN A 71 6.60 -5.89 3.68
CA ASN A 71 6.72 -5.41 5.05
C ASN A 71 5.35 -5.23 5.73
N ARG A 72 5.13 -5.97 6.82
CA ARG A 72 3.89 -5.95 7.60
C ARG A 72 3.58 -4.54 8.14
N ASP A 73 4.62 -3.81 8.51
CA ASP A 73 4.54 -2.47 9.09
C ASP A 73 4.21 -1.38 8.06
N ALA A 74 4.17 -1.72 6.77
CA ALA A 74 3.73 -0.82 5.70
C ALA A 74 2.20 -0.71 5.61
N ALA A 75 1.45 -1.58 6.30
CA ALA A 75 -0.01 -1.45 6.44
C ALA A 75 -0.39 -0.18 7.22
N TYR A 76 -1.66 0.23 7.16
CA TYR A 76 -2.13 1.37 7.96
C TYR A 76 -2.18 1.04 9.45
N PRO A 77 -2.08 2.06 10.32
CA PRO A 77 -2.09 1.85 11.76
C PRO A 77 -3.35 1.10 12.21
N GLY A 78 -3.17 -0.02 12.92
CA GLY A 78 -4.27 -0.82 13.45
C GLY A 78 -4.88 -1.85 12.48
N PHE A 79 -4.38 -1.96 11.24
CA PHE A 79 -4.96 -2.87 10.24
C PHE A 79 -4.98 -4.33 10.70
N TRP A 80 -3.85 -4.83 11.20
CA TRP A 80 -3.71 -6.26 11.54
C TRP A 80 -4.60 -6.69 12.70
N GLU A 81 -4.90 -5.77 13.62
CA GLU A 81 -5.80 -5.96 14.75
C GLU A 81 -7.27 -6.09 14.32
N THR A 82 -7.60 -5.67 13.09
CA THR A 82 -8.96 -5.81 12.55
C THR A 82 -9.25 -7.20 12.00
N LEU A 83 -8.22 -7.98 11.68
CA LEU A 83 -8.37 -9.23 10.94
C LEU A 83 -8.71 -10.39 11.87
N THR A 84 -9.75 -11.15 11.54
CA THR A 84 -10.14 -12.33 12.29
C THR A 84 -10.34 -13.55 11.36
N GLY A 85 -10.15 -14.73 11.93
CA GLY A 85 -10.40 -16.00 11.25
C GLY A 85 -9.81 -16.09 9.83
N PRO A 86 -10.59 -16.50 8.82
CA PRO A 86 -10.11 -16.66 7.44
C PRO A 86 -9.50 -15.40 6.82
N ALA A 87 -9.95 -14.20 7.20
CA ALA A 87 -9.37 -12.97 6.66
C ALA A 87 -7.92 -12.77 7.10
N LYS A 88 -7.59 -13.15 8.34
CA LYS A 88 -6.22 -13.07 8.84
C LYS A 88 -5.31 -14.03 8.09
N ASP A 89 -5.73 -15.29 7.95
CA ASP A 89 -4.95 -16.32 7.24
C ASP A 89 -4.69 -15.92 5.78
N TYR A 90 -5.70 -15.35 5.12
CA TYR A 90 -5.55 -14.82 3.77
C TYR A 90 -4.55 -13.66 3.71
N ALA A 91 -4.68 -12.68 4.60
CA ALA A 91 -3.81 -11.51 4.61
C ALA A 91 -2.34 -11.86 4.85
N GLU A 92 -2.06 -12.74 5.82
CA GLU A 92 -0.71 -13.24 6.10
C GLU A 92 -0.13 -13.99 4.89
N SER A 93 -0.94 -14.80 4.20
CA SER A 93 -0.53 -15.52 3.00
C SER A 93 -0.28 -14.59 1.82
N PHE A 94 -1.15 -13.60 1.60
CA PHE A 94 -1.05 -12.66 0.48
C PHE A 94 0.15 -11.72 0.65
N PHE A 95 0.36 -11.23 1.87
CA PHE A 95 1.50 -10.40 2.23
C PHE A 95 2.84 -11.06 1.91
N ALA A 96 2.98 -12.35 2.21
CA ALA A 96 4.20 -13.11 1.96
C ALA A 96 4.52 -13.32 0.45
N LEU A 97 3.57 -13.00 -0.45
CA LEU A 97 3.74 -13.08 -1.90
C LEU A 97 4.12 -11.75 -2.54
N GLY A 98 4.45 -10.74 -1.74
CA GLY A 98 4.90 -9.44 -2.20
C GLY A 98 6.03 -9.52 -3.23
N PRO A 99 6.10 -8.58 -4.20
CA PRO A 99 7.22 -8.55 -5.14
C PRO A 99 8.53 -8.23 -4.41
N ASP A 100 9.64 -8.70 -4.98
CA ASP A 100 10.98 -8.28 -4.55
C ASP A 100 11.31 -6.85 -5.05
N ASP A 101 10.64 -6.41 -6.13
CA ASP A 101 10.86 -5.13 -6.79
C ASP A 101 9.82 -4.07 -6.36
N ALA A 102 10.25 -2.81 -6.34
CA ALA A 102 9.36 -1.69 -6.08
C ALA A 102 8.28 -1.56 -7.18
N LEU A 103 7.05 -1.24 -6.76
CA LEU A 103 5.93 -1.05 -7.67
C LEU A 103 5.73 0.44 -7.99
N HIS A 104 5.57 0.75 -9.26
CA HIS A 104 5.39 2.11 -9.79
C HIS A 104 4.09 2.23 -10.57
N GLY A 105 3.49 3.43 -10.56
CA GLY A 105 2.37 3.78 -11.43
C GLY A 105 1.05 4.00 -10.69
N VAL A 106 -0.03 3.37 -11.16
CA VAL A 106 -1.36 3.57 -10.58
C VAL A 106 -2.09 2.24 -10.41
N ASN A 107 -2.51 1.97 -9.18
CA ASN A 107 -3.42 0.87 -8.86
C ASN A 107 -4.86 1.37 -8.82
N ARG A 108 -5.76 0.65 -9.50
CA ARG A 108 -7.17 1.03 -9.58
C ARG A 108 -8.08 0.00 -8.96
N PHE A 109 -9.04 0.48 -8.19
CA PHE A 109 -10.04 -0.33 -7.52
C PHE A 109 -11.44 0.15 -7.94
N GLU A 110 -12.31 -0.80 -8.24
CA GLU A 110 -13.73 -0.55 -8.53
C GLU A 110 -14.59 -1.39 -7.59
N VAL A 111 -15.48 -0.76 -6.85
CA VAL A 111 -16.52 -1.48 -6.10
C VAL A 111 -17.63 -1.85 -7.07
N ILE A 112 -17.82 -3.15 -7.32
CA ILE A 112 -18.75 -3.64 -8.35
C ILE A 112 -20.02 -4.28 -7.77
N GLY A 113 -20.09 -4.44 -6.45
CA GLY A 113 -21.27 -4.91 -5.76
C GLY A 113 -21.13 -4.69 -4.26
N VAL A 114 -22.22 -4.31 -3.60
CA VAL A 114 -22.26 -4.11 -2.16
C VAL A 114 -23.55 -4.69 -1.60
N VAL A 115 -23.42 -5.43 -0.52
CA VAL A 115 -24.53 -5.86 0.33
C VAL A 115 -24.26 -5.28 1.70
N ASP A 116 -25.08 -4.32 2.10
CA ASP A 116 -24.92 -3.60 3.36
C ASP A 116 -26.10 -3.83 4.30
N HIS A 117 -25.77 -4.30 5.50
CA HIS A 117 -26.69 -4.53 6.61
C HIS A 117 -26.20 -3.77 7.85
N GLU A 118 -27.02 -3.74 8.90
CA GLU A 118 -26.73 -3.00 10.12
C GLU A 118 -25.42 -3.45 10.79
N ASP A 119 -25.15 -4.76 10.80
CA ASP A 119 -24.01 -5.37 11.48
C ASP A 119 -22.93 -5.90 10.53
N ARG A 120 -23.17 -5.84 9.21
CA ARG A 120 -22.30 -6.50 8.22
C ARG A 120 -22.31 -5.80 6.87
N LEU A 121 -21.11 -5.64 6.31
CA LEU A 121 -20.88 -5.15 4.95
C LEU A 121 -20.17 -6.25 4.15
N THR A 122 -20.65 -6.55 2.95
CA THR A 122 -19.91 -7.37 1.97
C THR A 122 -19.74 -6.59 0.68
N ALA A 123 -18.49 -6.47 0.21
CA ALA A 123 -18.14 -5.74 -1.00
C ALA A 123 -17.39 -6.65 -1.99
N GLY A 124 -17.85 -6.62 -3.23
CA GLY A 124 -17.16 -7.18 -4.39
C GLY A 124 -16.33 -6.11 -5.10
N LEU A 125 -15.06 -6.41 -5.36
CA LEU A 125 -14.05 -5.45 -5.80
C LEU A 125 -13.37 -5.95 -7.06
N CYS A 126 -13.26 -5.08 -8.06
CA CYS A 126 -12.32 -5.26 -9.15
C CYS A 126 -11.04 -4.48 -8.90
N ILE A 127 -9.91 -5.15 -9.11
CA ILE A 127 -8.57 -4.58 -8.98
C ILE A 127 -7.94 -4.59 -10.34
N TYR A 128 -7.39 -3.47 -10.78
CA TYR A 128 -6.79 -3.29 -12.09
C TYR A 128 -5.33 -2.88 -11.93
N GLU A 129 -4.43 -3.79 -12.30
CA GLU A 129 -3.00 -3.65 -12.03
C GLU A 129 -2.18 -3.44 -13.31
N ARG A 130 -2.85 -3.22 -14.44
CA ARG A 130 -2.21 -3.02 -15.75
C ARG A 130 -1.31 -1.79 -15.82
N GLN A 131 -1.59 -0.79 -14.99
CA GLN A 131 -0.79 0.43 -14.82
C GLN A 131 0.13 0.39 -13.60
N LEU A 132 0.28 -0.79 -12.98
CA LEU A 132 1.36 -1.07 -12.05
C LEU A 132 2.50 -1.78 -12.79
N GLY A 133 3.72 -1.27 -12.60
CA GLY A 133 4.93 -1.79 -13.21
C GLY A 133 6.06 -1.88 -12.20
N VAL A 134 7.15 -2.52 -12.63
CA VAL A 134 8.40 -2.59 -11.89
C VAL A 134 9.48 -1.87 -12.68
N GLU A 135 10.42 -1.23 -11.99
CA GLU A 135 11.63 -0.68 -12.59
C GLU A 135 12.59 -1.82 -12.94
N ASP A 136 13.16 -1.79 -14.15
CA ASP A 136 14.21 -2.70 -14.58
C ASP A 136 15.61 -2.12 -14.28
N THR A 137 16.64 -2.93 -14.53
CA THR A 137 18.03 -2.54 -14.24
C THR A 137 18.53 -1.36 -15.09
N ASP A 138 17.85 -1.05 -16.19
CA ASP A 138 18.19 0.05 -17.10
C ASP A 138 17.40 1.33 -16.78
N GLY A 139 16.62 1.34 -15.68
CA GLY A 139 15.80 2.48 -15.25
C GLY A 139 14.50 2.66 -16.03
N ARG A 140 14.08 1.64 -16.81
CA ARG A 140 12.80 1.63 -17.52
C ARG A 140 11.77 0.84 -16.74
N PHE A 141 10.51 1.07 -17.04
CA PHE A 141 9.39 0.47 -16.32
C PHE A 141 8.68 -0.57 -17.17
N THR A 142 8.49 -1.76 -16.61
CA THR A 142 7.77 -2.87 -17.24
C THR A 142 6.37 -3.01 -16.65
N PHE A 143 5.35 -2.72 -17.45
CA PHE A 143 3.92 -2.79 -17.12
C PHE A 143 3.22 -3.97 -17.77
N ASN A 144 1.91 -4.08 -17.51
CA ASN A 144 1.02 -5.13 -18.07
C ASN A 144 1.48 -6.56 -17.70
N ARG A 145 2.10 -6.73 -16.52
CA ARG A 145 2.42 -8.06 -15.98
C ARG A 145 1.21 -8.72 -15.32
N MET A 146 0.25 -7.90 -14.90
CA MET A 146 -0.94 -8.32 -14.15
C MET A 146 -2.21 -7.77 -14.82
N GLY A 147 -3.28 -8.55 -14.76
CA GLY A 147 -4.56 -8.22 -15.37
C GLY A 147 -5.52 -7.53 -14.41
N SER A 148 -6.79 -7.91 -14.49
CA SER A 148 -7.79 -7.57 -13.48
C SER A 148 -8.08 -8.77 -12.58
N HIS A 149 -8.40 -8.51 -11.31
CA HIS A 149 -8.72 -9.54 -10.33
C HIS A 149 -9.96 -9.16 -9.54
N TYR A 150 -10.77 -10.16 -9.18
CA TYR A 150 -11.90 -9.99 -8.28
C TYR A 150 -11.55 -10.39 -6.86
N TRP A 151 -11.81 -9.50 -5.91
CA TRP A 151 -11.79 -9.76 -4.48
C TRP A 151 -13.18 -9.59 -3.88
N GLU A 152 -13.46 -10.36 -2.84
CA GLU A 152 -14.60 -10.17 -1.95
C GLU A 152 -14.11 -9.93 -0.54
N LEU A 153 -14.64 -8.89 0.10
CA LEU A 153 -14.36 -8.52 1.48
C LEU A 153 -15.65 -8.56 2.28
N THR A 154 -15.64 -9.21 3.45
CA THR A 154 -16.73 -9.12 4.44
C THR A 154 -16.23 -8.51 5.73
N VAL A 155 -16.97 -7.52 6.21
CA VAL A 155 -16.69 -6.72 7.40
C VAL A 155 -17.84 -6.86 8.37
N GLU A 156 -17.52 -7.05 9.65
CA GLU A 156 -18.47 -6.94 10.76
C GLU A 156 -18.37 -5.55 11.39
N LYS A 157 -19.52 -4.87 11.43
CA LYS A 157 -19.69 -3.53 11.99
C LYS A 157 -19.91 -3.65 13.50
N ALA A 158 -18.87 -4.03 14.23
CA ALA A 158 -18.94 -4.27 15.67
C ALA A 158 -18.49 -3.06 16.50
N GLY A 159 -19.04 -2.93 17.72
CA GLY A 159 -18.63 -1.95 18.73
C GLY A 159 -19.13 -0.52 18.51
N GLU A 160 -18.73 0.38 19.41
CA GLU A 160 -19.24 1.76 19.44
C GLU A 160 -18.45 2.74 18.55
N ALA A 161 -17.18 2.45 18.27
CA ALA A 161 -16.34 3.32 17.45
C ALA A 161 -16.49 2.99 15.97
N THR A 162 -17.02 3.93 15.19
CA THR A 162 -17.11 3.81 13.74
C THR A 162 -15.82 4.31 13.07
N PRO A 163 -15.50 3.78 11.87
CA PRO A 163 -14.50 4.38 11.00
C PRO A 163 -14.78 5.87 10.75
N PRO A 164 -13.74 6.72 10.69
CA PRO A 164 -13.93 8.14 10.44
C PRO A 164 -14.48 8.36 9.02
N ALA A 165 -15.61 9.07 8.91
CA ALA A 165 -16.15 9.47 7.62
C ALA A 165 -15.44 10.72 7.07
N GLY A 166 -15.72 11.07 5.81
CA GLY A 166 -15.25 12.29 5.15
C GLY A 166 -13.75 12.30 4.81
N GLN A 167 -13.06 11.15 4.89
CA GLN A 167 -11.63 11.06 4.61
C GLN A 167 -11.35 11.31 3.12
N ARG A 168 -10.79 12.50 2.84
CA ARG A 168 -10.43 12.98 1.50
C ARG A 168 -9.14 13.79 1.53
N GLY A 169 -8.21 13.48 0.66
CA GLY A 169 -6.95 14.21 0.58
C GLY A 169 -6.08 13.71 -0.56
N ARG A 170 -4.80 14.06 -0.51
CA ARG A 170 -3.82 13.68 -1.53
C ARG A 170 -2.91 12.54 -1.08
N ASP A 171 -2.91 12.24 0.22
CA ASP A 171 -1.96 11.31 0.79
C ASP A 171 -2.36 9.86 0.50
N THR A 172 -1.37 9.00 0.23
CA THR A 172 -1.56 7.56 0.04
C THR A 172 -1.63 6.81 1.37
N TYR A 173 -1.28 7.44 2.49
CA TYR A 173 -1.19 6.78 3.79
C TYR A 173 -1.79 7.66 4.90
N PRO A 174 -2.76 7.16 5.69
CA PRO A 174 -3.31 7.86 6.85
C PRO A 174 -2.37 7.78 8.06
N GLN A 175 -2.20 8.88 8.81
CA GLN A 175 -1.40 8.90 10.04
C GLN A 175 -2.12 8.28 11.25
N ALA A 176 -3.44 8.16 11.19
CA ALA A 176 -4.28 7.62 12.25
C ALA A 176 -4.96 6.31 11.83
N ALA A 177 -5.45 5.55 12.80
CA ALA A 177 -6.22 4.34 12.54
C ALA A 177 -7.58 4.67 11.89
N MET A 178 -7.91 3.97 10.81
CA MET A 178 -9.11 4.24 10.00
C MET A 178 -10.23 3.20 10.22
N PHE A 179 -10.11 2.36 11.23
CA PHE A 179 -10.89 1.11 11.33
C PHE A 179 -11.99 1.11 12.39
N GLY A 180 -11.94 2.04 13.36
CA GLY A 180 -12.84 1.98 14.52
C GLY A 180 -12.78 0.64 15.25
N SER A 181 -13.93 0.13 15.66
CA SER A 181 -14.10 -1.17 16.31
C SER A 181 -14.43 -2.32 15.34
N TRP A 182 -14.53 -2.01 14.04
CA TRP A 182 -14.95 -2.97 13.02
C TRP A 182 -13.88 -4.02 12.73
N ARG A 183 -14.30 -5.15 12.15
CA ARG A 183 -13.45 -6.31 11.91
C ARG A 183 -13.64 -6.88 10.51
N THR A 184 -12.54 -7.27 9.87
CA THR A 184 -12.57 -7.99 8.61
C THR A 184 -12.59 -9.47 8.91
N VAL A 185 -13.68 -10.14 8.53
CA VAL A 185 -13.93 -11.54 8.86
C VAL A 185 -13.76 -12.49 7.67
N LYS A 186 -13.84 -11.95 6.45
CA LYS A 186 -13.57 -12.71 5.23
C LYS A 186 -12.79 -11.86 4.23
N TRP A 187 -11.80 -12.50 3.63
CA TRP A 187 -11.17 -12.04 2.41
C TRP A 187 -11.10 -13.23 1.45
N ALA A 188 -11.59 -13.04 0.23
CA ALA A 188 -11.51 -14.08 -0.78
C ALA A 188 -11.05 -13.49 -2.11
N ARG A 189 -10.00 -14.08 -2.67
CA ARG A 189 -9.71 -13.93 -4.10
C ARG A 189 -10.52 -14.97 -4.85
N GLN A 190 -11.04 -14.56 -6.00
CA GLN A 190 -11.66 -15.50 -6.90
C GLN A 190 -10.71 -16.66 -7.29
N PRO A 191 -11.19 -17.92 -7.28
CA PRO A 191 -10.44 -19.06 -7.81
C PRO A 191 -10.13 -18.92 -9.30
N ALA A 192 -8.93 -19.37 -9.71
CA ALA A 192 -8.43 -19.22 -11.08
C ALA A 192 -9.29 -19.93 -12.16
N ASP A 193 -10.09 -20.93 -11.76
CA ASP A 193 -10.95 -21.74 -12.63
C ASP A 193 -12.37 -21.18 -12.79
N THR A 194 -12.69 -20.05 -12.15
CA THR A 194 -14.01 -19.41 -12.25
C THR A 194 -13.97 -18.15 -13.14
N PRO A 195 -15.08 -17.82 -13.85
CA PRO A 195 -15.10 -16.66 -14.74
C PRO A 195 -14.89 -15.34 -14.00
N ASN A 196 -13.84 -14.59 -14.33
CA ASN A 196 -13.51 -13.34 -13.65
C ASN A 196 -14.57 -12.25 -13.84
N PRO A 197 -15.29 -11.78 -12.79
CA PRO A 197 -16.25 -10.68 -12.90
C PRO A 197 -15.63 -9.39 -13.43
N CYS A 198 -14.32 -9.23 -13.28
CA CYS A 198 -13.56 -8.09 -13.77
C CYS A 198 -13.04 -8.29 -15.21
N GLY A 199 -13.23 -9.48 -15.78
CA GLY A 199 -12.82 -9.81 -17.13
C GLY A 199 -13.61 -8.99 -18.15
N GLY A 200 -12.90 -8.31 -19.05
CA GLY A 200 -13.51 -7.51 -20.12
C GLY A 200 -14.14 -6.18 -19.70
N ARG A 201 -14.19 -5.88 -18.39
CA ARG A 201 -14.61 -4.55 -17.91
C ARG A 201 -13.56 -3.49 -18.29
N PRO A 202 -13.99 -2.28 -18.71
CA PRO A 202 -13.05 -1.17 -18.87
C PRO A 202 -12.40 -0.84 -17.53
N THR A 203 -11.14 -0.40 -17.56
CA THR A 203 -10.46 0.09 -16.37
C THR A 203 -10.97 1.51 -16.06
N PRO A 204 -11.48 1.77 -14.84
CA PRO A 204 -12.04 3.08 -14.51
C PRO A 204 -11.04 4.23 -14.72
N GLY A 205 -11.51 5.32 -15.33
CA GLY A 205 -10.68 6.49 -15.61
C GLY A 205 -9.52 6.25 -16.59
N VAL A 206 -9.59 5.18 -17.39
CA VAL A 206 -8.67 4.94 -18.52
C VAL A 206 -9.49 4.80 -19.79
N GLU A 207 -9.27 5.70 -20.74
CA GLU A 207 -9.96 5.68 -22.02
C GLU A 207 -9.67 4.39 -22.80
N PRO A 208 -10.66 3.83 -23.54
CA PRO A 208 -10.41 2.69 -24.40
C PRO A 208 -9.26 2.94 -25.37
N GLY A 209 -8.26 2.05 -25.37
CA GLY A 209 -7.07 2.18 -26.21
C GLY A 209 -5.97 3.10 -25.69
N ALA A 210 -6.20 3.86 -24.60
CA ALA A 210 -5.17 4.70 -23.99
C ALA A 210 -4.07 3.92 -23.25
N TRP A 211 -4.28 2.62 -23.00
CA TRP A 211 -3.28 1.74 -22.42
C TRP A 211 -3.16 0.42 -23.19
N PRO A 212 -1.94 -0.09 -23.47
CA PRO A 212 -1.75 -1.29 -24.30
C PRO A 212 -2.47 -2.50 -23.72
N ALA A 213 -3.34 -3.15 -24.52
CA ALA A 213 -4.16 -4.29 -24.10
C ALA A 213 -3.32 -5.45 -23.58
N LEU A 214 -3.77 -6.11 -22.50
CA LEU A 214 -3.17 -7.35 -22.02
C LEU A 214 -3.86 -8.53 -22.70
N MET A 215 -3.39 -8.90 -23.89
CA MET A 215 -3.86 -10.08 -24.64
C MET A 215 -2.93 -11.28 -24.43
N PRO A 216 -3.43 -12.52 -24.54
CA PRO A 216 -2.56 -13.70 -24.55
C PRO A 216 -1.43 -13.55 -25.57
N GLY A 217 -0.17 -13.74 -25.14
CA GLY A 217 1.02 -13.58 -25.99
C GLY A 217 1.50 -12.14 -26.18
N SER A 218 0.88 -11.15 -25.51
CA SER A 218 1.38 -9.77 -25.52
C SER A 218 2.74 -9.69 -24.86
N ARG A 219 3.64 -8.89 -25.42
CA ARG A 219 4.89 -8.53 -24.76
C ARG A 219 4.59 -7.58 -23.60
N PRO A 220 5.37 -7.62 -22.50
CA PRO A 220 5.31 -6.58 -21.48
C PRO A 220 5.46 -5.19 -22.11
N TYR A 221 4.75 -4.22 -21.56
CA TYR A 221 4.85 -2.84 -22.04
C TYR A 221 6.00 -2.15 -21.31
N VAL A 222 7.07 -1.82 -22.05
CA VAL A 222 8.28 -1.23 -21.48
C VAL A 222 8.42 0.22 -21.92
N THR A 223 8.50 1.14 -20.97
CA THR A 223 8.57 2.59 -21.23
C THR A 223 9.42 3.30 -20.17
N GLU A 224 9.89 4.51 -20.47
CA GLU A 224 10.54 5.38 -19.48
C GLU A 224 9.50 6.17 -18.65
N ASP A 225 8.27 6.28 -19.17
CA ASP A 225 7.20 7.05 -18.54
C ASP A 225 6.35 6.21 -17.57
N VAL A 226 6.24 6.66 -16.32
CA VAL A 226 5.35 6.06 -15.32
C VAL A 226 3.96 6.71 -15.40
N PRO A 227 2.86 5.94 -15.52
CA PRO A 227 1.53 6.52 -15.50
C PRO A 227 1.25 7.16 -14.14
N THR A 228 0.62 8.34 -14.15
CA THR A 228 0.29 9.07 -12.92
C THR A 228 -1.19 9.39 -12.84
N ALA A 229 -1.76 9.30 -11.65
CA ALA A 229 -3.08 9.81 -11.31
C ALA A 229 -3.07 10.25 -9.84
N PRO A 230 -3.80 11.30 -9.44
CA PRO A 230 -3.91 11.66 -8.03
C PRO A 230 -4.62 10.54 -7.26
N ASN A 231 -4.24 10.32 -5.99
CA ASN A 231 -5.00 9.44 -5.11
C ASN A 231 -6.45 9.91 -5.02
N TYR A 232 -7.40 8.99 -5.14
CA TYR A 232 -8.81 9.34 -5.07
C TYR A 232 -9.68 8.22 -4.52
N PRO A 233 -10.49 8.49 -3.47
CA PRO A 233 -10.21 9.49 -2.45
C PRO A 233 -8.87 9.18 -1.77
N GLY A 234 -7.97 10.16 -1.62
CA GLY A 234 -6.80 10.02 -0.76
C GLY A 234 -7.14 10.28 0.72
N TRP A 235 -6.13 10.22 1.59
CA TRP A 235 -6.29 10.36 3.05
C TRP A 235 -6.05 11.80 3.53
N SER A 236 -6.76 12.19 4.60
CA SER A 236 -6.65 13.51 5.21
C SER A 236 -5.72 13.46 6.43
N ASN A 237 -4.43 13.73 6.26
CA ASN A 237 -3.51 13.76 7.40
C ASN A 237 -3.44 15.11 8.15
N ASN A 238 -4.08 16.15 7.60
CA ASN A 238 -4.00 17.51 8.11
C ASN A 238 -5.32 18.03 8.71
N VAL A 239 -6.18 17.14 9.23
CA VAL A 239 -7.39 17.58 9.93
C VAL A 239 -7.07 17.69 11.42
N THR A 240 -6.57 18.86 11.81
CA THR A 240 -6.66 19.38 13.18
C THR A 240 -8.07 19.84 13.49
#